data_AF-A0A847FD13-F1
#
_entry.id   AF-A0A847FD13-F1
#
_cell.length_a   1.000
_cell.length_b   1.000
_cell.length_c   1.000
_cell.angle_alpha   90.00
_cell.angle_beta   90.00
_cell.angle_gamma   90.00
#
_symmetry.space_group_name_H-M   'P 1'
#
loop_
_entity.id
_entity.type
_entity.pdbx_description
1 polymer ?
#
loop_
_entity_poly.entity_id
_entity_poly.type
_entity_poly.pdbx_seq_one_letter_code
_entity_poly.pdbx_strand_id
1 'polypeptide(L)'
;MPSWSQVRLRAEERELTLLSPYACKSRLSRGRDKPEELCDLRTEFQRDRDRIIHCKAFRRLKHKTQVFIAPTGDHYVTRLTHTLEVTQIARTIARALNLNEDLAEAIGLGHDLGHTPFGHTGEEVLNQLYKPGFRHNQQSL
;
A
#
# COMPACT_ATOMS: atom_id res chain seq x y z
N MET A 1 24.45 11.40 -21.30
CA MET A 1 23.54 10.59 -20.46
C MET A 1 22.38 11.48 -20.01
N PRO A 2 21.14 10.98 -19.87
CA PRO A 2 20.06 11.75 -19.26
C PRO A 2 20.49 12.29 -17.89
N SER A 3 20.18 13.56 -17.60
CA SER A 3 20.32 14.09 -16.24
C SER A 3 19.40 13.31 -15.29
N TRP A 4 19.88 12.92 -14.11
CA TRP A 4 19.09 12.22 -13.10
C TRP A 4 17.81 12.98 -12.73
N SER A 5 17.86 14.32 -12.75
CA SER A 5 16.70 15.21 -12.55
C SER A 5 15.56 15.02 -13.56
N GLN A 6 15.80 14.32 -14.66
CA GLN A 6 14.78 14.07 -15.69
C GLN A 6 14.04 12.74 -15.50
N VAL A 7 14.46 11.86 -14.60
CA VAL A 7 13.87 10.51 -14.50
C VAL A 7 12.44 10.57 -13.97
N ARG A 8 12.22 11.23 -12.81
CA ARG A 8 10.88 11.45 -12.26
C ARG A 8 9.99 12.17 -13.28
N LEU A 9 10.48 13.28 -13.86
CA LEU A 9 9.71 14.10 -14.80
C LEU A 9 9.26 13.32 -16.04
N ARG A 10 10.11 12.43 -16.57
CA ARG A 10 9.73 11.55 -17.68
C ARG A 10 8.67 10.53 -17.29
N ALA A 11 8.72 9.99 -16.08
CA ALA A 11 7.70 9.07 -15.58
C ALA A 11 6.36 9.80 -15.43
N GLU A 12 6.36 10.99 -14.82
CA GLU A 12 5.19 11.85 -14.68
C GLU A 12 4.57 12.25 -16.03
N GLU A 13 5.40 12.55 -17.04
CA GLU A 13 4.93 12.88 -18.38
C GLU A 13 4.29 11.67 -19.09
N ARG A 14 4.83 10.47 -18.89
CA ARG A 14 4.21 9.22 -19.36
C ARG A 14 2.85 9.00 -18.70
N GLU A 15 2.72 9.29 -17.41
CA GLU A 15 1.43 9.18 -16.73
C GLU A 15 0.38 10.13 -17.30
N LEU A 16 0.77 11.36 -17.67
CA LEU A 16 -0.13 12.34 -18.27
C LEU A 16 -0.63 11.93 -19.65
N THR A 17 0.24 11.28 -20.43
CA THR A 17 -0.01 10.96 -21.83
C THR A 17 -0.64 9.59 -22.04
N LEU A 18 -0.28 8.60 -21.22
CA LEU A 18 -0.63 7.20 -21.45
C LEU A 18 -1.72 6.67 -20.52
N LEU A 19 -1.88 7.22 -19.32
CA LEU A 19 -2.93 6.77 -18.41
C LEU A 19 -4.30 7.31 -18.81
N SER A 20 -5.34 6.59 -18.40
CA SER A 20 -6.73 6.98 -18.54
C SER A 20 -6.96 8.42 -18.06
N PRO A 21 -7.87 9.18 -18.70
CA PRO A 21 -8.30 10.48 -18.19
C PRO A 21 -8.78 10.43 -16.73
N TYR A 22 -9.37 9.30 -16.33
CA TYR A 22 -9.86 9.04 -14.98
C TYR A 22 -8.79 8.53 -13.99
N ALA A 23 -7.58 8.25 -14.46
CA ALA A 23 -6.49 7.82 -13.59
C ALA A 23 -5.96 8.98 -12.75
N CYS A 24 -5.70 8.70 -11.46
CA CYS A 24 -4.92 9.59 -10.60
C CYS A 24 -3.46 9.62 -11.07
N LYS A 25 -2.90 10.81 -11.20
CA LYS A 25 -1.55 11.03 -11.74
C LYS A 25 -0.66 11.59 -10.64
N SER A 26 0.54 11.04 -10.47
CA SER A 26 1.47 11.42 -9.40
C SER A 26 1.85 12.89 -9.45
N ARG A 27 2.00 13.45 -10.66
CA ARG A 27 2.24 14.88 -10.89
C ARG A 27 1.12 15.80 -10.41
N LEU A 28 -0.11 15.29 -10.32
CA LEU A 28 -1.29 16.01 -9.85
C LEU A 28 -1.64 15.67 -8.39
N SER A 29 -0.72 15.02 -7.66
CA SER A 29 -0.89 14.72 -6.24
C SER A 29 -1.15 16.00 -5.45
N ARG A 30 -1.99 15.89 -4.40
CA ARG A 30 -2.19 16.96 -3.42
C ARG A 30 -0.97 17.20 -2.53
N GLY A 31 0.07 16.37 -2.67
CA GLY A 31 1.30 16.45 -1.88
C GLY A 31 1.17 15.72 -0.54
N ARG A 32 2.08 16.06 0.37
CA ARG A 32 2.20 15.48 1.71
C ARG A 32 1.90 16.54 2.76
N ASP A 33 1.39 16.14 3.91
CA ASP A 33 1.12 17.05 5.03
C ASP A 33 2.36 17.82 5.49
N LYS A 34 3.51 17.15 5.46
CA LYS A 34 4.82 17.76 5.68
C LYS A 34 5.49 18.00 4.33
N PRO A 35 5.85 19.24 3.99
CA PRO A 35 6.59 19.53 2.76
C PRO A 35 7.91 18.74 2.74
N GLU A 36 8.17 18.09 1.63
CA GLU A 36 9.40 17.35 1.38
C GLU A 36 9.92 17.71 0.00
N GLU A 37 11.24 17.70 -0.17
CA GLU A 37 11.84 17.84 -1.50
C GLU A 37 11.43 16.65 -2.38
N LEU A 38 11.18 16.95 -3.66
CA LEU A 38 10.81 15.93 -4.64
C LEU A 38 12.03 15.08 -5.01
N CYS A 39 11.84 13.77 -5.13
CA CYS A 39 12.92 12.86 -5.52
C CYS A 39 13.22 13.00 -7.02
N ASP A 40 14.49 13.07 -7.43
CA ASP A 40 14.86 13.14 -8.85
C ASP A 40 14.46 11.89 -9.66
N LEU A 41 14.35 10.74 -8.98
CA LEU A 41 14.18 9.44 -9.61
C LEU A 41 12.76 8.89 -9.54
N ARG A 42 12.09 9.08 -8.40
CA ARG A 42 10.83 8.40 -8.07
C ARG A 42 9.67 9.37 -8.06
N THR A 43 8.53 8.94 -8.61
CA THR A 43 7.26 9.65 -8.45
C THR A 43 6.79 9.59 -6.99
N GLU A 44 5.85 10.45 -6.62
CA GLU A 44 5.34 10.48 -5.24
C GLU A 44 4.71 9.13 -4.82
N PHE A 45 4.01 8.44 -5.71
CA PHE A 45 3.43 7.13 -5.42
C PHE A 45 4.48 6.01 -5.31
N GLN A 46 5.55 6.08 -6.10
CA GLN A 46 6.69 5.16 -5.95
C GLN A 46 7.39 5.35 -4.59
N ARG A 47 7.52 6.60 -4.13
CA ARG A 47 8.06 6.89 -2.80
C ARG A 47 7.17 6.31 -1.70
N ASP A 48 5.85 6.41 -1.85
CA ASP A 48 4.89 5.86 -0.88
C ASP A 48 4.99 4.34 -0.79
N ARG A 49 4.98 3.66 -1.94
CA ARG A 49 5.21 2.22 -2.01
C ARG A 49 6.48 1.80 -1.27
N ASP A 50 7.60 2.44 -1.57
CA ASP A 50 8.89 2.06 -0.98
C ASP A 50 8.88 2.27 0.54
N ARG A 51 8.28 3.38 1.02
CA ARG A 51 8.14 3.65 2.46
C ARG A 51 7.31 2.59 3.17
N ILE A 52 6.19 2.18 2.57
CA ILE A 52 5.31 1.14 3.10
C ILE A 52 6.07 -0.18 3.25
N ILE A 53 6.77 -0.63 2.21
CA ILE A 53 7.54 -1.88 2.23
C ILE A 53 8.59 -1.88 3.36
N HIS A 54 9.23 -0.74 3.61
CA HIS A 54 10.28 -0.62 4.62
C HIS A 54 9.79 -0.32 6.03
N CYS A 55 8.49 -0.09 6.24
CA CYS A 55 7.96 0.23 7.56
C CYS A 55 7.93 -1.00 8.49
N LYS A 56 7.99 -0.77 9.81
CA LYS A 56 7.94 -1.85 10.80
C LYS A 56 6.60 -2.60 10.77
N ALA A 57 5.49 -1.91 10.50
CA ALA A 57 4.17 -2.51 10.44
C ALA A 57 4.06 -3.55 9.31
N PHE A 58 4.57 -3.23 8.12
CA PHE A 58 4.57 -4.14 6.97
C PHE A 58 5.40 -5.40 7.25
N ARG A 59 6.61 -5.24 7.82
CA ARG A 59 7.44 -6.38 8.23
C ARG A 59 6.75 -7.32 9.22
N ARG A 60 5.90 -6.78 10.12
CA ARG A 60 5.15 -7.58 11.09
C ARG A 60 4.04 -8.40 10.45
N LEU A 61 3.57 -8.07 9.25
CA LEU A 61 2.54 -8.87 8.54
C LEU A 61 2.99 -10.31 8.28
N LYS A 62 4.31 -10.54 8.13
CA LYS A 62 4.90 -11.88 8.01
C LYS A 62 4.52 -12.80 9.18
N HIS A 63 4.34 -12.21 10.36
CA HIS A 63 4.11 -12.94 11.61
C HIS A 63 2.64 -12.84 12.09
N LYS A 64 1.74 -12.32 11.25
CA LYS A 64 0.30 -12.28 11.53
C LYS A 64 -0.41 -13.27 10.62
N THR A 65 -1.18 -14.19 11.20
CA THR A 65 -2.00 -15.12 10.43
C THR A 65 -3.22 -14.42 9.83
N GLN A 66 -3.64 -14.89 8.66
CA GLN A 66 -4.93 -14.56 8.08
C GLN A 66 -5.90 -15.68 8.48
N VAL A 67 -6.95 -15.34 9.25
CA VAL A 67 -8.13 -16.18 9.55
C VAL A 67 -7.92 -17.41 10.45
N PHE A 68 -6.76 -18.08 10.52
CA PHE A 68 -6.61 -19.31 11.32
C PHE A 68 -5.63 -19.19 12.51
N ILE A 69 -6.10 -19.63 13.68
CA ILE A 69 -5.26 -19.97 14.84
C ILE A 69 -4.72 -21.37 14.57
N ALA A 70 -3.48 -21.45 14.09
CA ALA A 70 -2.62 -22.65 14.04
C ALA A 70 -3.33 -24.03 13.96
N PRO A 71 -3.87 -24.46 12.80
CA PRO A 71 -4.03 -25.87 12.52
C PRO A 71 -2.66 -26.47 12.14
N THR A 72 -2.54 -27.79 12.12
CA THR A 72 -1.33 -28.52 11.70
C THR A 72 -1.31 -28.68 10.16
N GLY A 73 -0.41 -27.98 9.46
CA GLY A 73 -0.24 -28.07 8.00
C GLY A 73 0.65 -26.96 7.40
N ASP A 74 1.26 -27.18 6.23
CA ASP A 74 2.32 -26.30 5.69
C ASP A 74 1.84 -25.12 4.79
N HIS A 75 0.53 -24.90 4.68
CA HIS A 75 -0.07 -23.96 3.71
C HIS A 75 -0.97 -22.90 4.35
N TYR A 76 -0.45 -22.15 5.33
CA TYR A 76 -1.19 -21.02 5.93
C TYR A 76 -0.88 -19.70 5.24
N VAL A 77 -1.95 -18.98 4.91
CA VAL A 77 -1.87 -17.61 4.40
C VAL A 77 -1.57 -16.69 5.59
N THR A 78 -0.45 -15.98 5.51
CA THR A 78 -0.15 -14.85 6.40
C THR A 78 -0.81 -13.59 5.86
N ARG A 79 -0.92 -12.55 6.69
CA ARG A 79 -1.35 -11.23 6.20
C ARG A 79 -0.41 -10.69 5.12
N LEU A 80 0.88 -11.04 5.18
CA LEU A 80 1.83 -10.67 4.14
C LEU A 80 1.48 -11.35 2.80
N THR A 81 1.24 -12.66 2.78
CA THR A 81 0.88 -13.36 1.54
C THR A 81 -0.44 -12.86 0.97
N HIS A 82 -1.45 -12.65 1.83
CA HIS A 82 -2.70 -12.01 1.43
C HIS A 82 -2.49 -10.62 0.82
N THR A 83 -1.66 -9.78 1.47
CA THR A 83 -1.32 -8.44 1.00
C THR A 83 -0.66 -8.48 -0.38
N LEU A 84 0.23 -9.44 -0.62
CA LEU A 84 0.89 -9.63 -1.92
C LEU A 84 -0.10 -10.08 -3.01
N GLU A 85 -1.01 -11.01 -2.70
CA GLU A 85 -2.06 -11.48 -3.61
C GLU A 85 -3.02 -10.33 -4.00
N VAL A 86 -3.52 -9.59 -3.00
CA VAL A 86 -4.39 -8.41 -3.22
C VAL A 86 -3.68 -7.37 -4.07
N THR A 87 -2.41 -7.09 -3.75
CA THR A 87 -1.59 -6.12 -4.50
C THR A 87 -1.41 -6.56 -5.96
N GLN A 88 -1.15 -7.85 -6.21
CA GLN A 88 -1.00 -8.39 -7.56
C GLN A 88 -2.29 -8.26 -8.38
N ILE A 89 -3.44 -8.58 -7.78
CA ILE A 89 -4.76 -8.44 -8.42
C ILE A 89 -5.05 -6.95 -8.70
N ALA A 90 -4.84 -6.07 -7.72
CA ALA A 90 -5.06 -4.63 -7.85
C ALA A 90 -4.23 -4.03 -8.99
N ARG A 91 -2.95 -4.41 -9.10
CA ARG A 91 -2.08 -3.97 -10.21
C ARG A 91 -2.54 -4.50 -11.56
N THR A 92 -3.01 -5.73 -11.62
CA THR A 92 -3.54 -6.33 -12.87
C THR A 92 -4.76 -5.57 -13.36
N ILE A 93 -5.69 -5.24 -12.46
CA ILE A 93 -6.87 -4.43 -12.77
C ILE A 93 -6.45 -3.01 -13.18
N ALA A 94 -5.54 -2.39 -12.43
CA ALA A 94 -5.05 -1.05 -12.73
C ALA A 94 -4.44 -0.97 -14.14
N ARG A 95 -3.58 -1.93 -14.50
CA ARG A 95 -2.98 -2.02 -15.83
C ARG A 95 -4.02 -2.20 -16.93
N ALA A 96 -4.97 -3.13 -16.75
CA ALA A 96 -6.01 -3.39 -17.74
C ALA A 96 -6.89 -2.17 -18.03
N LEU A 97 -7.05 -1.28 -17.05
CA LEU A 97 -7.85 -0.06 -17.15
C LEU A 97 -7.01 1.21 -17.42
N ASN A 98 -5.71 1.07 -17.67
CA ASN A 98 -4.76 2.19 -17.78
C ASN A 98 -4.81 3.16 -16.59
N LEU A 99 -4.98 2.63 -15.37
CA LEU A 99 -4.88 3.36 -14.11
C LEU A 99 -3.44 3.35 -13.59
N ASN A 100 -3.16 4.14 -12.56
CA ASN A 100 -1.81 4.24 -12.00
C ASN A 100 -1.46 2.99 -11.16
N GLU A 101 -0.59 2.14 -11.71
CA GLU A 101 -0.14 0.90 -11.04
C GLU A 101 0.63 1.16 -9.74
N ASP A 102 1.48 2.20 -9.69
CA ASP A 102 2.29 2.51 -8.50
C ASP A 102 1.38 2.95 -7.33
N LEU A 103 0.31 3.70 -7.62
CA LEU A 103 -0.70 4.06 -6.60
C LEU A 103 -1.48 2.84 -6.12
N ALA A 104 -1.95 2.00 -7.05
CA ALA A 104 -2.68 0.78 -6.70
C ALA A 104 -1.81 -0.16 -5.85
N GLU A 105 -0.53 -0.27 -6.18
CA GLU A 105 0.45 -1.04 -5.43
C GLU A 105 0.68 -0.47 -4.02
N ALA A 106 0.89 0.84 -3.90
CA ALA A 106 1.04 1.48 -2.60
C ALA A 106 -0.19 1.26 -1.69
N ILE A 107 -1.40 1.42 -2.22
CA ILE A 107 -2.65 1.16 -1.48
C ILE A 107 -2.73 -0.32 -1.08
N GLY A 108 -2.48 -1.24 -2.03
CA GLY A 108 -2.51 -2.67 -1.78
C GLY A 108 -1.56 -3.09 -0.66
N LEU A 109 -0.34 -2.56 -0.63
CA LEU A 109 0.64 -2.86 0.41
C LEU A 109 0.33 -2.22 1.76
N GLY A 110 -0.35 -1.06 1.75
CA GLY A 110 -0.66 -0.27 2.94
C GLY A 110 -1.98 -0.62 3.62
N HIS A 111 -2.93 -1.25 2.92
CA HIS A 111 -4.31 -1.36 3.42
C HIS A 111 -4.43 -2.14 4.75
N ASP A 112 -3.55 -3.13 4.96
CA ASP A 112 -3.66 -4.08 6.06
C ASP A 112 -2.66 -3.85 7.21
N LEU A 113 -1.95 -2.72 7.21
CA LEU A 113 -0.91 -2.42 8.20
C LEU A 113 -1.43 -2.37 9.64
N GLY A 114 -2.63 -1.80 9.83
CA GLY A 114 -3.27 -1.57 11.11
C GLY A 114 -3.91 -2.80 11.76
N HIS A 115 -3.88 -3.95 11.09
CA HIS A 115 -4.59 -5.12 11.60
C HIS A 115 -4.03 -5.62 12.94
N THR A 116 -4.92 -5.95 13.85
CA THR A 116 -4.60 -6.57 15.13
C THR A 116 -3.98 -7.97 14.99
N PRO A 117 -3.23 -8.44 16.01
CA PRO A 117 -3.02 -9.87 16.20
C PRO A 117 -4.35 -10.62 16.23
N PHE A 118 -4.37 -11.89 15.81
CA PHE A 118 -5.57 -12.75 15.80
C PHE A 118 -6.74 -12.26 14.93
N GLY A 119 -6.48 -11.37 13.96
CA GLY A 119 -7.51 -10.99 12.99
C GLY A 119 -8.72 -10.31 13.63
N HIS A 120 -9.92 -10.61 13.11
CA HIS A 120 -11.16 -9.94 13.53
C HIS A 120 -11.41 -10.09 15.04
N THR A 121 -11.08 -11.23 15.64
CA THR A 121 -11.21 -11.42 17.10
C THR A 121 -10.38 -10.39 17.88
N GLY A 122 -9.15 -10.10 17.43
CA GLY A 122 -8.34 -9.08 18.08
C GLY A 122 -8.92 -7.68 17.94
N GLU A 123 -9.53 -7.37 16.79
CA GLU A 123 -10.21 -6.10 16.55
C GLU A 123 -11.47 -5.96 17.41
N GLU A 124 -12.31 -7.00 17.49
CA GLU A 124 -13.50 -7.03 18.34
C GLU A 124 -13.16 -6.81 19.81
N VAL A 125 -12.14 -7.52 20.32
CA VAL A 125 -11.70 -7.37 21.72
C VAL A 125 -11.16 -5.96 21.97
N LEU A 126 -10.33 -5.41 21.09
CA LEU A 126 -9.86 -4.03 21.25
C LEU A 126 -11.00 -3.02 21.20
N ASN A 127 -11.98 -3.23 20.33
CA ASN A 127 -13.14 -2.34 20.23
C ASN A 127 -14.01 -2.37 21.50
N GLN A 128 -14.05 -3.49 22.23
CA GLN A 128 -14.71 -3.58 23.53
C GLN A 128 -13.90 -2.92 24.66
N LEU A 129 -12.57 -3.07 24.63
CA LEU A 129 -11.68 -2.57 25.68
C LEU A 129 -11.38 -1.07 25.56
N TYR A 130 -11.39 -0.53 24.34
CA TYR A 130 -11.06 0.86 24.06
C TYR A 130 -12.32 1.63 23.63
N LYS A 131 -12.86 2.44 24.56
CA LYS A 131 -14.15 3.15 24.38
C LYS A 131 -14.28 4.02 23.13
N PRO A 132 -13.23 4.71 22.62
CA PRO A 132 -13.32 5.43 21.35
C PRO A 132 -13.53 4.51 20.13
N GLY A 133 -13.38 3.21 20.30
CA GLY A 133 -13.51 2.20 19.26
C GLY A 133 -12.18 1.91 18.57
N PHE A 134 -12.05 0.70 18.04
CA PHE A 134 -10.89 0.28 17.26
C PHE A 134 -11.35 -0.21 15.89
N ARG A 135 -10.72 0.30 14.83
CA ARG A 135 -10.92 -0.17 13.46
C ARG A 135 -9.59 -0.31 12.75
N HIS A 136 -9.32 -1.47 12.17
CA HIS A 136 -8.03 -1.78 11.56
C HIS A 136 -7.67 -0.80 10.42
N ASN A 137 -8.65 -0.39 9.62
CA ASN A 137 -8.44 0.54 8.51
C ASN A 137 -8.05 1.95 8.96
N GLN A 138 -8.58 2.42 10.10
CA GLN A 138 -8.17 3.69 10.70
C GLN A 138 -6.76 3.60 11.30
N GLN A 139 -6.41 2.43 11.85
CA GLN A 139 -5.09 2.17 12.40
C GLN A 139 -4.00 1.97 11.32
N SER A 140 -4.39 1.77 10.05
CA SER A 140 -3.47 1.74 8.90
C SER A 140 -3.04 3.14 8.42
N LEU A 141 -3.69 4.22 8.89
CA LEU A 141 -3.43 5.62 8.50
C LEU A 141 -2.23 6.24 9.23
#